data_AF-A0AAD5Q5W2-F1
#
_entry.id   AF-A0AAD5Q5W2-F1
#
_cell.length_a   1.000
_cell.length_b   1.000
_cell.length_c   1.000
_cell.angle_alpha   90.00
_cell.angle_beta   90.00
_cell.angle_gamma   90.00
#
_symmetry.space_group_name_H-M   'P 1'
#
loop_
_entity.id
_entity.type
_entity.pdbx_description
1 polymer ?
#
loop_
_entity_poly.entity_id
_entity_poly.type
_entity_poly.pdbx_seq_one_letter_code
_entity_poly.pdbx_strand_id
1 'polypeptide(L)'
;MASFDAFLEQSKAAANDVVIAGVLFKRPEKNALLWKKRFCVIYSNALQIVYFENKEDFEKRNIRGKIPFSSVHKWDGKPHGFQFYTPSNQLYRVYTETQDEQEQWLATMQRLLDAAPDKSDGETVSYTRPVAASPTSSPRNSFRITRKDSWREEDVDVPAVLTEVEDLRAEVAQLRAELASYEETEKKYGQEIIRELRGRRGSVLDDGTQVNIEPREMERMRAIFNLFDTQGNGYIEEDDLIDLHAKLGEPISQEDAAEAVRHMHQAGDGRIDFNTFIKWWNDDHSTANQTEAMKRYQAKFKFLKARIANPAIGSIETEAVGAFPSFEFRLNFFYSGRNGERVQISPWHDIPLYNADGSVNFICEIPKWTRKKMEIATGEPFNPIKQDTKNGKLREYGWGDMMFNYGALPQTWEDPSHTTEGTGCVGDNDPIDVIEIGTKQWRTGSVVQVKILGVLALIDDNETDWKVLCINVEDHYADKIHDVADIEAHMPGCIQAIHDWLRDYKLPQVNRFGYEGKCLGRDFAEAVVAETHEFWKLLIEERGGQATV
;
A
#
# COMPACT_ATOMS: atom_id res chain seq x y z
N MET A 1 13.07 18.33 -32.72
CA MET A 1 13.08 17.52 -31.48
C MET A 1 13.11 16.07 -31.91
N ALA A 2 14.19 15.34 -31.64
CA ALA A 2 14.29 13.92 -31.98
C ALA A 2 13.60 13.07 -30.91
N SER A 3 12.72 12.14 -31.30
CA SER A 3 12.04 11.23 -30.38
C SER A 3 13.01 10.18 -29.81
N PHE A 4 12.63 9.54 -28.70
CA PHE A 4 13.37 8.38 -28.15
C PHE A 4 13.50 7.25 -29.19
N ASP A 5 12.50 7.09 -30.05
CA ASP A 5 12.55 6.16 -31.18
C ASP A 5 13.58 6.56 -32.25
N ALA A 6 13.72 7.86 -32.53
CA ALA A 6 14.74 8.37 -33.45
C ALA A 6 16.17 8.16 -32.89
N PHE A 7 16.33 8.11 -31.57
CA PHE A 7 17.58 7.74 -30.91
C PHE A 7 17.82 6.21 -30.94
N LEU A 8 16.81 5.36 -30.77
CA LEU A 8 16.92 3.91 -30.99
C LEU A 8 17.36 3.59 -32.44
N GLU A 9 16.98 4.42 -33.41
CA GLU A 9 17.50 4.31 -34.78
C GLU A 9 18.91 4.90 -34.95
N GLN A 10 19.22 6.05 -34.34
CA GLN A 10 20.57 6.66 -34.44
C GLN A 10 21.64 5.89 -33.65
N SER A 11 21.30 5.26 -32.54
CA SER A 11 22.21 4.44 -31.73
C SER A 11 22.60 3.14 -32.43
N LYS A 12 21.78 2.66 -33.37
CA LYS A 12 22.16 1.58 -34.31
C LYS A 12 23.18 2.04 -35.36
N ALA A 13 23.30 3.35 -35.62
CA ALA A 13 24.12 3.91 -36.69
C ALA A 13 25.49 4.47 -36.23
N ALA A 14 25.67 4.75 -34.94
CA ALA A 14 26.95 5.20 -34.38
C ALA A 14 27.70 4.01 -33.76
N ALA A 15 28.88 3.69 -34.29
CA ALA A 15 29.73 2.55 -33.94
C ALA A 15 30.20 2.50 -32.46
N ASN A 16 29.28 2.19 -31.54
CA ASN A 16 29.51 1.63 -30.22
C ASN A 16 28.29 0.78 -29.88
N ASP A 17 28.37 -0.48 -30.30
CA ASP A 17 27.32 -1.50 -30.28
C ASP A 17 26.45 -1.46 -29.01
N VAL A 18 25.24 -0.92 -29.09
CA VAL A 18 24.23 -1.08 -28.04
C VAL A 18 23.46 -2.36 -28.32
N VAL A 19 23.40 -3.25 -27.34
CA VAL A 19 22.72 -4.55 -27.46
C VAL A 19 21.28 -4.45 -26.98
N ILE A 20 21.05 -3.70 -25.91
CA ILE A 20 19.71 -3.37 -25.42
C ILE A 20 19.75 -2.03 -24.68
N ALA A 21 18.68 -1.25 -24.85
CA ALA A 21 18.44 -0.02 -24.12
C ALA A 21 16.96 0.05 -23.73
N GLY A 22 16.68 0.56 -22.55
CA GLY A 22 15.31 0.65 -22.06
C GLY A 22 15.24 1.22 -20.66
N VAL A 23 14.03 1.24 -20.12
CA VAL A 23 13.79 1.67 -18.75
C VAL A 23 13.77 0.45 -17.84
N LEU A 24 14.54 0.49 -16.76
CA LEU A 24 14.41 -0.47 -15.66
C LEU A 24 14.04 0.26 -14.39
N PHE A 25 13.08 -0.29 -13.66
CA PHE A 25 12.73 0.18 -12.33
C PHE A 25 13.44 -0.69 -11.32
N LYS A 26 14.27 -0.09 -10.46
CA LYS A 26 15.04 -0.83 -9.44
C LYS A 26 14.54 -0.53 -8.03
N ARG A 27 14.61 -1.54 -7.15
CA ARG A 27 14.40 -1.35 -5.72
C ARG A 27 15.71 -0.83 -5.08
N PRO A 28 15.69 0.26 -4.29
CA PRO A 28 16.86 0.70 -3.52
C PRO A 28 17.18 -0.28 -2.38
N GLU A 29 18.43 -0.31 -1.92
CA GLU A 29 18.78 -1.05 -0.71
C GLU A 29 18.37 -0.28 0.54
N LYS A 30 17.70 -1.00 1.45
CA LYS A 30 17.07 -0.59 2.72
C LYS A 30 15.89 0.38 2.58
N ASN A 31 14.74 -0.07 3.12
CA ASN A 31 13.55 0.72 3.47
C ASN A 31 13.01 1.67 2.40
N ALA A 32 13.00 1.27 1.13
CA ALA A 32 12.23 1.98 0.11
C ALA A 32 11.26 1.01 -0.56
N LEU A 33 9.95 1.25 -0.38
CA LEU A 33 8.89 0.62 -1.17
C LEU A 33 8.79 1.24 -2.58
N LEU A 34 9.48 2.36 -2.80
CA LEU A 34 9.50 3.09 -4.07
C LEU A 34 10.55 2.56 -5.05
N TRP A 35 10.07 2.14 -6.22
CA TRP A 35 10.90 1.68 -7.33
C TRP A 35 11.43 2.85 -8.15
N LYS A 36 12.74 2.97 -8.27
CA LYS A 36 13.40 4.06 -8.99
C LYS A 36 13.49 3.77 -10.48
N LYS A 37 12.85 4.60 -11.31
CA LYS A 37 12.99 4.58 -12.78
C LYS A 37 14.44 4.93 -13.17
N ARG A 38 15.07 4.11 -14.00
CA ARG A 38 16.43 4.33 -14.51
C ARG A 38 16.47 4.04 -16.00
N PHE A 39 17.23 4.85 -16.72
CA PHE A 39 17.50 4.64 -18.14
C PHE A 39 18.74 3.75 -18.22
N CYS A 40 18.60 2.57 -18.80
CA CYS A 40 19.60 1.52 -18.74
C CYS A 40 20.02 1.11 -20.15
N VAL A 41 21.32 0.84 -20.33
CA VAL A 41 21.92 0.41 -21.58
C VAL A 41 22.94 -0.68 -21.32
N ILE A 42 22.95 -1.71 -22.17
CA ILE A 42 24.05 -2.68 -22.26
C ILE A 42 24.71 -2.52 -23.64
N TYR A 43 26.04 -2.39 -23.62
CA TYR A 43 26.87 -2.34 -24.83
C TYR A 43 27.39 -3.74 -25.20
N SER A 44 27.83 -3.96 -26.44
CA SER A 44 28.44 -5.24 -26.85
C SER A 44 29.68 -5.52 -26.02
N ASN A 45 29.94 -6.80 -25.78
CA ASN A 45 31.11 -7.27 -25.05
C ASN A 45 31.21 -6.73 -23.61
N ALA A 46 30.11 -6.24 -23.03
CA ALA A 46 30.07 -5.70 -21.68
C ALA A 46 29.03 -6.46 -20.83
N LEU A 47 29.50 -7.22 -19.84
CA LEU A 47 28.65 -7.86 -18.82
C LEU A 47 28.27 -6.87 -17.71
N GLN A 48 27.82 -5.67 -18.11
CA GLN A 48 27.41 -4.62 -17.17
C GLN A 48 26.26 -3.79 -17.73
N ILE A 49 25.36 -3.40 -16.85
CA ILE A 49 24.30 -2.42 -17.10
C ILE A 49 24.87 -1.04 -16.80
N VAL A 50 24.88 -0.16 -17.79
CA VAL A 50 25.17 1.26 -17.61
C VAL A 50 23.85 1.99 -17.41
N TYR A 51 23.72 2.75 -16.32
CA TYR A 51 22.48 3.47 -16.02
C TYR A 51 22.67 4.97 -15.86
N PHE A 52 21.59 5.69 -16.14
CA PHE A 52 21.45 7.14 -16.07
C PHE A 52 20.26 7.48 -15.16
N GLU A 53 20.33 8.63 -14.50
CA GLU A 53 19.31 9.04 -13.52
C GLU A 53 18.03 9.51 -14.21
N ASN A 54 18.18 10.29 -15.29
CA ASN A 54 17.09 10.84 -16.06
C ASN A 54 17.44 10.88 -17.56
N LYS A 55 16.47 11.29 -18.38
CA LYS A 55 16.63 11.36 -19.83
C LYS A 55 17.68 12.41 -20.26
N GLU A 56 17.81 13.50 -19.51
CA GLU A 56 18.79 14.55 -19.81
C GLU A 56 20.24 14.06 -19.59
N ASP A 57 20.48 13.34 -18.48
CA ASP A 57 21.76 12.67 -18.21
C ASP A 57 22.09 11.66 -19.29
N PHE A 58 21.07 10.95 -19.79
CA PHE A 58 21.22 10.04 -20.92
C PHE A 58 21.64 10.77 -22.20
N GLU A 59 20.93 11.85 -22.56
CA GLU A 59 21.22 12.68 -23.73
C GLU A 59 22.62 13.31 -23.67
N LYS A 60 23.06 13.73 -22.48
CA LYS A 60 24.40 14.29 -22.22
C LYS A 60 25.49 13.25 -21.99
N ARG A 61 25.16 11.95 -22.02
CA ARG A 61 26.05 10.82 -21.71
C ARG A 61 26.71 10.91 -20.31
N ASN A 62 26.00 11.48 -19.34
CA ASN A 62 26.42 11.57 -17.96
C ASN A 62 26.11 10.26 -17.21
N ILE A 63 27.05 9.31 -17.26
CA ILE A 63 26.88 7.98 -16.66
C ILE A 63 26.80 8.10 -15.13
N ARG A 64 25.75 7.53 -14.54
CA ARG A 64 25.57 7.51 -13.07
C ARG A 64 26.19 6.30 -12.41
N GLY A 65 26.15 5.16 -13.08
CA GLY A 65 26.80 3.97 -12.58
C GLY A 65 26.87 2.86 -13.61
N LYS A 66 27.70 1.87 -13.30
CA LYS A 66 27.88 0.65 -14.07
C LYS A 66 27.74 -0.53 -13.12
N ILE A 67 26.82 -1.43 -13.40
CA ILE A 67 26.49 -2.57 -12.54
C ILE A 67 26.85 -3.85 -13.30
N PRO A 68 27.92 -4.57 -12.92
CA PRO A 68 28.24 -5.84 -13.54
C PRO A 68 27.20 -6.90 -13.16
N PHE A 69 26.94 -7.86 -14.03
CA PHE A 69 26.04 -8.98 -13.75
C PHE A 69 26.70 -10.32 -14.08
N SER A 70 26.39 -11.35 -13.29
CA SER A 70 26.94 -12.71 -13.38
C SER A 70 25.85 -13.79 -13.55
N SER A 71 24.60 -13.48 -13.22
CA SER A 71 23.44 -14.34 -13.49
C SER A 71 22.18 -13.50 -13.64
N VAL A 72 21.15 -14.04 -14.31
CA VAL A 72 19.86 -13.37 -14.50
C VAL A 72 18.72 -14.39 -14.45
N HIS A 73 17.62 -14.05 -13.76
CA HIS A 73 16.49 -14.95 -13.54
C HIS A 73 15.16 -14.18 -13.52
N LYS A 74 14.07 -14.83 -13.94
CA LYS A 74 12.71 -14.32 -13.68
C LYS A 74 12.50 -14.19 -12.17
N TRP A 75 11.76 -13.17 -11.77
CA TRP A 75 11.40 -12.92 -10.39
C TRP A 75 9.92 -12.56 -10.31
N ASP A 76 9.18 -13.35 -9.56
CA ASP A 76 7.72 -13.33 -9.42
C ASP A 76 7.21 -12.29 -8.41
N GLY A 77 8.10 -11.67 -7.63
CA GLY A 77 7.72 -10.65 -6.65
C GLY A 77 7.24 -9.32 -7.25
N LYS A 78 7.16 -9.17 -8.58
CA LYS A 78 6.50 -8.05 -9.27
C LYS A 78 6.07 -8.42 -10.69
N PRO A 79 4.94 -7.89 -11.22
CA PRO A 79 4.61 -8.01 -12.64
C PRO A 79 5.78 -7.55 -13.51
N HIS A 80 6.15 -8.38 -14.49
CA HIS A 80 7.28 -8.16 -15.40
C HIS A 80 8.65 -8.01 -14.69
N GLY A 81 8.78 -8.60 -13.50
CA GLY A 81 9.95 -8.55 -12.64
C GLY A 81 11.05 -9.56 -13.00
N PHE A 82 12.30 -9.15 -12.86
CA PHE A 82 13.45 -10.06 -12.95
C PHE A 82 14.53 -9.66 -11.95
N GLN A 83 15.43 -10.58 -11.67
CA GLN A 83 16.54 -10.38 -10.75
C GLN A 83 17.87 -10.83 -11.35
N PHE A 84 18.96 -10.23 -10.90
CA PHE A 84 20.30 -10.59 -11.34
C PHE A 84 21.30 -10.44 -10.19
N TYR A 85 22.37 -11.22 -10.23
CA TYR A 85 23.47 -11.12 -9.28
C TYR A 85 24.67 -10.44 -9.91
N THR A 86 25.47 -9.74 -9.11
CA THR A 86 26.81 -9.26 -9.51
C THR A 86 27.86 -10.35 -9.28
N PRO A 87 29.08 -10.22 -9.86
CA PRO A 87 30.19 -11.12 -9.53
C PRO A 87 30.57 -11.13 -8.04
N SER A 88 30.22 -10.09 -7.28
CA SER A 88 30.40 -10.02 -5.83
C SER A 88 29.20 -10.57 -5.03
N ASN A 89 28.33 -11.34 -5.69
CA ASN A 89 27.13 -11.96 -5.13
C ASN A 89 26.08 -10.96 -4.58
N GLN A 90 26.06 -9.73 -5.09
CA GLN A 90 25.03 -8.74 -4.73
C GLN A 90 23.77 -8.95 -5.56
N LEU A 91 22.61 -9.03 -4.92
CA LEU A 91 21.31 -9.26 -5.58
C LEU A 91 20.64 -7.94 -5.99
N TYR A 92 20.24 -7.83 -7.25
CA TYR A 92 19.41 -6.75 -7.76
C TYR A 92 18.06 -7.28 -8.25
N ARG A 93 16.97 -6.63 -7.81
CA ARG A 93 15.60 -6.87 -8.30
C ARG A 93 15.12 -5.66 -9.08
N VAL A 94 14.58 -5.91 -10.28
CA VAL A 94 14.10 -4.89 -11.21
C VAL A 94 12.80 -5.33 -11.89
N TYR A 95 12.05 -4.40 -12.48
CA TYR A 95 10.93 -4.72 -13.39
C TYR A 95 10.88 -3.77 -14.59
N THR A 96 10.11 -4.15 -15.60
CA THR A 96 9.88 -3.42 -16.86
C THR A 96 8.40 -3.01 -16.99
N GLU A 97 8.05 -2.09 -17.89
CA GLU A 97 6.65 -1.64 -18.02
C GLU A 97 5.79 -2.74 -18.65
N THR A 98 6.36 -3.52 -19.57
CA THR A 98 5.64 -4.57 -20.32
C THR A 98 6.32 -5.94 -20.24
N GLN A 99 5.55 -7.01 -20.44
CA GLN A 99 6.08 -8.38 -20.50
C GLN A 99 7.09 -8.56 -21.65
N ASP A 100 6.83 -7.95 -22.81
CA ASP A 100 7.74 -8.05 -23.98
C ASP A 100 9.11 -7.46 -23.67
N GLU A 101 9.17 -6.33 -22.95
CA GLU A 101 10.43 -5.74 -22.49
C GLU A 101 11.17 -6.67 -21.52
N GLN A 102 10.47 -7.27 -20.56
CA GLN A 102 11.06 -8.23 -19.62
C GLN A 102 11.72 -9.40 -20.36
N GLU A 103 11.02 -9.98 -21.33
CA GLU A 103 11.52 -11.11 -22.11
C GLU A 103 12.73 -10.73 -22.95
N GLN A 104 12.74 -9.53 -23.55
CA GLN A 104 13.90 -8.99 -24.29
C GLN A 104 15.12 -8.78 -23.38
N TRP A 105 14.94 -8.23 -22.18
CA TRP A 105 16.02 -8.05 -21.21
C TRP A 105 16.61 -9.38 -20.75
N LEU A 106 15.76 -10.33 -20.35
CA LEU A 106 16.18 -11.67 -19.93
C LEU A 106 16.96 -12.41 -21.02
N ALA A 107 16.39 -12.47 -22.24
CA ALA A 107 17.02 -13.16 -23.36
C ALA A 107 18.36 -12.51 -23.75
N THR A 108 18.43 -11.18 -23.73
CA THR A 108 19.66 -10.45 -24.06
C THR A 108 20.75 -10.67 -23.02
N MET A 109 20.42 -10.53 -21.74
CA MET A 109 21.38 -10.72 -20.65
C MET A 109 21.88 -12.17 -20.60
N GLN A 110 20.99 -13.16 -20.77
CA GLN A 110 21.38 -14.57 -20.81
C GLN A 110 22.31 -14.86 -22.00
N ARG A 111 21.97 -14.37 -23.20
CA ARG A 111 22.82 -14.53 -24.39
C ARG A 111 24.21 -13.93 -24.21
N LEU A 112 24.33 -12.80 -23.49
CA LEU A 112 25.62 -12.19 -23.20
C LEU A 112 26.43 -13.00 -22.19
N LEU A 113 25.77 -13.61 -21.20
CA LEU A 113 26.41 -14.55 -20.26
C LEU A 113 26.89 -15.81 -20.97
N ASP A 114 26.07 -16.39 -21.86
CA ASP A 114 26.41 -17.61 -22.61
C ASP A 114 27.53 -17.37 -23.63
N ALA A 115 27.64 -16.14 -24.16
CA ALA A 115 28.69 -15.73 -25.08
C ALA A 115 29.97 -15.26 -24.36
N ALA A 116 29.97 -15.18 -23.03
CA ALA A 116 31.15 -14.81 -22.27
C ALA A 116 32.18 -15.94 -22.36
N PRO A 117 33.47 -15.64 -22.61
CA PRO A 117 34.49 -16.68 -22.69
C PRO A 117 34.60 -17.45 -21.37
N ASP A 118 34.63 -18.79 -21.45
CA ASP A 118 34.86 -19.68 -20.31
C ASP A 118 36.17 -19.29 -19.59
N LYS A 119 36.10 -19.09 -18.28
CA LYS A 119 37.27 -18.79 -17.45
C LYS A 119 38.03 -20.08 -17.15
N SER A 120 39.33 -20.12 -17.42
CA SER A 120 40.23 -21.01 -16.70
C SER A 120 40.45 -20.46 -15.28
N ASP A 121 40.41 -21.32 -14.26
CA ASP A 121 40.63 -20.94 -12.86
C ASP A 121 41.96 -20.17 -12.69
N GLY A 122 41.90 -18.96 -12.14
CA GLY A 122 43.08 -18.25 -11.59
C GLY A 122 43.61 -17.00 -12.31
N GLU A 123 43.02 -16.50 -13.40
CA GLU A 123 43.49 -15.25 -14.03
C GLU A 123 42.69 -13.99 -13.62
N THR A 124 43.42 -12.96 -13.16
CA THR A 124 42.88 -11.61 -12.88
C THR A 124 42.80 -10.79 -14.17
N VAL A 125 41.59 -10.40 -14.58
CA VAL A 125 41.41 -9.51 -15.75
C VAL A 125 41.63 -8.04 -15.33
N SER A 126 42.57 -7.37 -16.01
CA SER A 126 42.72 -5.92 -15.91
C SER A 126 41.60 -5.21 -16.67
N TYR A 127 40.78 -4.44 -15.96
CA TYR A 127 39.86 -3.51 -16.61
C TYR A 127 40.63 -2.27 -17.05
N THR A 128 40.68 -2.02 -18.36
CA THR A 128 41.30 -0.83 -18.92
C THR A 128 40.50 0.41 -18.49
N ARG A 129 41.06 1.19 -17.58
CA ARG A 129 40.59 2.54 -17.23
C ARG A 129 40.88 3.46 -18.43
N PRO A 130 39.89 4.13 -19.04
CA PRO A 130 40.20 5.25 -19.93
C PRO A 130 40.76 6.40 -19.10
N VAL A 131 42.02 6.76 -19.36
CA VAL A 131 42.69 7.92 -18.76
C VAL A 131 42.09 9.17 -19.38
N ALA A 132 41.45 10.01 -18.57
CA ALA A 132 41.11 11.38 -18.98
C ALA A 132 42.41 12.18 -19.10
N ALA A 133 42.69 12.73 -20.27
CA ALA A 133 43.81 13.64 -20.49
C ALA A 133 43.54 14.98 -19.76
N SER A 134 44.44 15.36 -18.85
CA SER A 134 44.47 16.70 -18.26
C SER A 134 45.22 17.67 -19.18
N PRO A 135 44.76 18.92 -19.38
CA PRO A 135 45.64 20.02 -19.69
C PRO A 135 46.32 20.52 -18.41
N THR A 136 47.62 20.67 -18.53
CA THR A 136 48.61 21.19 -17.57
C THR A 136 48.32 22.63 -17.11
N SER A 137 48.40 22.89 -15.80
CA SER A 137 49.34 23.83 -15.14
C SER A 137 48.79 24.44 -13.83
N SER A 138 49.42 24.07 -12.71
CA SER A 138 49.38 24.70 -11.36
C SER A 138 49.90 26.17 -11.38
N PRO A 139 49.75 27.04 -10.33
CA PRO A 139 49.75 26.66 -8.90
C PRO A 139 48.94 27.49 -7.85
N ARG A 140 48.68 26.78 -6.73
CA ARG A 140 48.70 27.19 -5.30
C ARG A 140 47.72 28.26 -4.78
N ASN A 141 46.75 27.84 -3.96
CA ASN A 141 46.85 28.03 -2.50
C ASN A 141 45.87 27.12 -1.72
N SER A 142 46.31 26.76 -0.52
CA SER A 142 45.80 25.78 0.44
C SER A 142 44.41 26.09 1.03
N PHE A 143 43.61 25.06 1.34
CA PHE A 143 43.10 24.76 2.69
C PHE A 143 42.58 23.31 2.79
N ARG A 144 42.78 22.70 3.96
CA ARG A 144 42.58 21.27 4.32
C ARG A 144 41.10 20.84 4.36
N ILE A 145 40.81 19.64 3.85
CA ILE A 145 39.80 18.71 4.39
C ILE A 145 40.51 17.36 4.59
N THR A 146 40.51 16.84 5.82
CA THR A 146 41.06 15.52 6.15
C THR A 146 40.05 14.42 5.80
N ARG A 147 40.39 13.62 4.79
CA ARG A 147 39.85 12.27 4.54
C ARG A 147 40.42 11.28 5.57
N LYS A 148 39.58 10.37 6.09
CA LYS A 148 39.96 9.00 6.43
C LYS A 148 38.71 8.12 6.52
N ASP A 149 38.29 7.58 5.37
CA ASP A 149 37.72 6.24 5.27
C ASP A 149 38.64 5.47 4.32
N SER A 150 39.44 4.59 4.89
CA SER A 150 40.27 3.64 4.15
C SER A 150 40.05 2.27 4.75
N TRP A 151 39.28 1.44 4.05
CA TRP A 151 39.30 0.00 4.26
C TRP A 151 40.71 -0.48 3.86
N ARG A 152 41.49 -0.97 4.83
CA ARG A 152 42.75 -1.66 4.59
C ARG A 152 42.49 -3.16 4.58
N GLU A 153 43.09 -3.82 3.60
CA GLU A 153 43.24 -5.27 3.51
C GLU A 153 44.18 -5.74 4.63
N GLU A 154 43.73 -6.72 5.42
CA GLU A 154 44.59 -7.56 6.24
C GLU A 154 44.72 -8.92 5.55
N ASP A 155 45.95 -9.42 5.42
CA ASP A 155 46.27 -10.67 4.74
C ASP A 155 45.60 -11.85 5.44
N VAL A 156 44.77 -12.59 4.69
CA VAL A 156 43.95 -13.70 5.20
C VAL A 156 44.76 -15.00 5.23
N ASP A 157 44.74 -15.70 6.36
CA ASP A 157 45.42 -16.98 6.59
C ASP A 157 44.72 -18.11 5.81
N VAL A 158 45.18 -18.34 4.58
CA VAL A 158 44.58 -19.23 3.58
C VAL A 158 44.33 -20.67 4.08
N PRO A 159 45.21 -21.31 4.88
CA PRO A 159 44.94 -22.64 5.44
C PRO A 159 43.78 -22.68 6.44
N ALA A 160 43.58 -21.63 7.24
CA ALA A 160 42.46 -21.54 8.18
C ALA A 160 41.14 -21.39 7.41
N VAL A 161 41.13 -20.53 6.38
CA VAL A 161 39.97 -20.35 5.50
C VAL A 161 39.67 -21.62 4.69
N LEU A 162 40.68 -22.36 4.25
CA LEU A 162 40.45 -23.64 3.55
C LEU A 162 39.78 -24.68 4.45
N THR A 163 40.18 -24.76 5.72
CA THR A 163 39.57 -25.65 6.70
C THR A 163 38.11 -25.24 6.95
N GLU A 164 37.87 -23.95 7.12
CA GLU A 164 36.53 -23.38 7.31
C GLU A 164 35.63 -23.55 6.07
N VAL A 165 36.20 -23.46 4.86
CA VAL A 165 35.50 -23.74 3.60
C VAL A 165 35.19 -25.22 3.43
N GLU A 166 36.04 -26.13 3.92
CA GLU A 166 35.78 -27.57 3.91
C GLU A 166 34.66 -27.95 4.89
N ASP A 167 34.67 -27.36 6.10
CA ASP A 167 33.59 -27.53 7.08
C ASP A 167 32.27 -26.95 6.57
N LEU A 168 32.29 -25.75 5.98
CA LEU A 168 31.12 -25.14 5.33
C LEU A 168 30.64 -25.96 4.13
N ARG A 169 31.52 -26.62 3.38
CA ARG A 169 31.12 -27.53 2.29
C ARG A 169 30.44 -28.79 2.82
N ALA A 170 30.90 -29.32 3.95
CA ALA A 170 30.27 -30.45 4.62
C ALA A 170 28.88 -30.05 5.16
N GLU A 171 28.76 -28.86 5.76
CA GLU A 171 27.50 -28.31 6.26
C GLU A 171 26.52 -28.00 5.11
N VAL A 172 26.99 -27.42 4.00
CA VAL A 172 26.18 -27.20 2.79
C VAL A 172 25.76 -28.52 2.15
N ALA A 173 26.59 -29.56 2.20
CA ALA A 173 26.20 -30.89 1.72
C ALA A 173 25.12 -31.53 2.60
N GLN A 174 25.22 -31.35 3.92
CA GLN A 174 24.19 -31.80 4.87
C GLN A 174 22.88 -31.02 4.69
N LEU A 175 22.94 -29.69 4.56
CA LEU A 175 21.79 -28.83 4.28
C LEU A 175 21.16 -29.12 2.92
N ARG A 176 21.94 -29.47 1.90
CA ARG A 176 21.42 -29.92 0.60
C ARG A 176 20.74 -31.28 0.69
N ALA A 177 21.25 -32.20 1.52
CA ALA A 177 20.62 -33.48 1.77
C ALA A 177 19.32 -33.31 2.59
N GLU A 178 19.30 -32.41 3.57
CA GLU A 178 18.09 -32.00 4.28
C GLU A 178 17.10 -31.30 3.37
N LEU A 179 17.54 -30.37 2.52
CA LEU A 179 16.69 -29.69 1.54
C LEU A 179 16.11 -30.68 0.53
N ALA A 180 16.89 -31.65 0.06
CA ALA A 180 16.38 -32.71 -0.80
C ALA A 180 15.35 -33.60 -0.08
N SER A 181 15.57 -33.90 1.21
CA SER A 181 14.61 -34.58 2.08
C SER A 181 13.33 -33.74 2.29
N TYR A 182 13.46 -32.42 2.46
CA TYR A 182 12.35 -31.48 2.56
C TYR A 182 11.59 -31.33 1.24
N GLU A 183 12.27 -31.28 0.11
CA GLU A 183 11.66 -31.23 -1.23
C GLU A 183 10.97 -32.54 -1.59
N GLU A 184 11.50 -33.69 -1.15
CA GLU A 184 10.86 -34.99 -1.30
C GLU A 184 9.66 -35.13 -0.35
N THR A 185 9.77 -34.58 0.87
CA THR A 185 8.66 -34.46 1.82
C THR A 185 7.60 -33.49 1.30
N GLU A 186 7.95 -32.36 0.70
CA GLU A 186 7.07 -31.38 0.05
C GLU A 186 6.47 -31.92 -1.24
N LYS A 187 7.15 -32.77 -2.00
CA LYS A 187 6.54 -33.48 -3.14
C LYS A 187 5.55 -34.52 -2.66
N LYS A 188 5.83 -35.21 -1.55
CA LYS A 188 4.92 -36.19 -0.97
C LYS A 188 3.71 -35.52 -0.31
N TYR A 189 3.93 -34.49 0.51
CA TYR A 189 2.90 -33.62 1.09
C TYR A 189 2.18 -32.84 0.00
N GLY A 190 2.87 -32.37 -1.04
CA GLY A 190 2.29 -31.65 -2.16
C GLY A 190 1.45 -32.56 -3.03
N GLN A 191 1.80 -33.83 -3.21
CA GLN A 191 0.95 -34.82 -3.88
C GLN A 191 -0.21 -35.29 -2.99
N GLU A 192 -0.03 -35.38 -1.67
CA GLU A 192 -1.10 -35.64 -0.70
C GLU A 192 -2.06 -34.45 -0.57
N ILE A 193 -1.55 -33.23 -0.54
CA ILE A 193 -2.27 -31.95 -0.55
C ILE A 193 -2.93 -31.75 -1.91
N ILE A 194 -2.30 -32.05 -3.05
CA ILE A 194 -2.98 -31.97 -4.37
C ILE A 194 -4.05 -33.06 -4.50
N ARG A 195 -3.89 -34.21 -3.85
CA ARG A 195 -4.92 -35.26 -3.75
C ARG A 195 -6.04 -34.86 -2.76
N GLU A 196 -5.73 -34.17 -1.67
CA GLU A 196 -6.69 -33.56 -0.72
C GLU A 196 -7.41 -32.34 -1.30
N LEU A 197 -6.72 -31.50 -2.08
CA LEU A 197 -7.22 -30.29 -2.74
C LEU A 197 -8.03 -30.62 -3.99
N ARG A 198 -7.72 -31.72 -4.70
CA ARG A 198 -8.64 -32.29 -5.69
C ARG A 198 -9.86 -32.95 -5.03
N GLY A 199 -9.78 -33.29 -3.74
CA GLY A 199 -10.88 -33.82 -2.93
C GLY A 199 -11.70 -32.78 -2.16
N ARG A 200 -11.22 -31.54 -2.04
CA ARG A 200 -11.87 -30.43 -1.33
C ARG A 200 -12.27 -29.34 -2.32
N ARG A 201 -13.34 -29.57 -3.06
CA ARG A 201 -14.15 -28.47 -3.60
C ARG A 201 -15.51 -28.52 -2.93
N GLY A 202 -15.75 -27.50 -2.13
CA GLY A 202 -17.05 -27.15 -1.59
C GLY A 202 -17.30 -27.61 -0.17
N SER A 203 -17.91 -26.71 0.60
CA SER A 203 -18.64 -27.08 1.82
C SER A 203 -19.97 -27.72 1.42
N VAL A 204 -20.39 -28.72 2.18
CA VAL A 204 -21.70 -29.37 1.99
C VAL A 204 -22.65 -28.78 3.03
N LEU A 205 -23.73 -28.17 2.55
CA LEU A 205 -24.83 -27.70 3.40
C LEU A 205 -25.54 -28.89 4.05
N ASP A 206 -26.31 -28.65 5.12
CA ASP A 206 -26.96 -29.73 5.88
C ASP A 206 -27.98 -30.53 5.04
N ASP A 207 -28.46 -29.95 3.92
CA ASP A 207 -29.34 -30.58 2.93
C ASP A 207 -28.59 -31.40 1.86
N GLY A 208 -27.25 -31.48 1.94
CA GLY A 208 -26.41 -32.17 0.98
C GLY A 208 -25.94 -31.34 -0.22
N THR A 209 -26.32 -30.06 -0.31
CA THR A 209 -25.91 -29.20 -1.43
C THR A 209 -24.43 -28.83 -1.35
N GLN A 210 -23.68 -29.05 -2.43
CA GLN A 210 -22.29 -28.59 -2.55
C GLN A 210 -22.26 -27.09 -2.91
N VAL A 211 -21.61 -26.29 -2.08
CA VAL A 211 -21.37 -24.85 -2.33
C VAL A 211 -19.88 -24.55 -2.30
N ASN A 212 -19.40 -23.75 -3.25
CA ASN A 212 -17.98 -23.41 -3.38
C ASN A 212 -17.56 -22.31 -2.38
N ILE A 213 -17.74 -22.58 -1.09
CA ILE A 213 -17.39 -21.69 0.03
C ILE A 213 -16.40 -22.40 0.95
N GLU A 214 -15.35 -21.70 1.35
CA GLU A 214 -14.36 -22.18 2.31
C GLU A 214 -14.96 -22.32 3.73
N PRO A 215 -14.57 -23.31 4.55
CA PRO A 215 -15.16 -23.53 5.88
C PRO A 215 -15.13 -22.31 6.81
N ARG A 216 -14.05 -21.51 6.77
CA ARG A 216 -13.94 -20.26 7.55
C ARG A 216 -14.89 -19.18 7.06
N GLU A 217 -15.18 -19.15 5.77
CA GLU A 217 -16.16 -18.25 5.19
C GLU A 217 -17.58 -18.72 5.53
N MET A 218 -17.82 -20.02 5.56
CA MET A 218 -19.09 -20.61 6.03
C MET A 218 -19.42 -20.21 7.47
N GLU A 219 -18.43 -20.23 8.37
CA GLU A 219 -18.60 -19.75 9.76
C GLU A 219 -18.97 -18.26 9.82
N ARG A 220 -18.35 -17.42 8.99
CA ARG A 220 -18.71 -15.99 8.88
C ARG A 220 -20.13 -15.83 8.37
N MET A 221 -20.50 -16.55 7.31
CA MET A 221 -21.84 -16.46 6.75
C MET A 221 -22.91 -16.93 7.73
N ARG A 222 -22.59 -17.90 8.59
CA ARG A 222 -23.47 -18.31 9.69
C ARG A 222 -23.61 -17.24 10.76
N ALA A 223 -22.53 -16.53 11.08
CA ALA A 223 -22.61 -15.38 11.98
C ALA A 223 -23.43 -14.23 11.39
N ILE A 224 -23.36 -14.02 10.07
CA ILE A 224 -24.20 -13.05 9.35
C ILE A 224 -25.66 -13.50 9.38
N PHE A 225 -25.96 -14.75 9.07
CA PHE A 225 -27.34 -15.28 9.15
C PHE A 225 -27.96 -15.06 10.53
N ASN A 226 -27.21 -15.32 11.60
CA ASN A 226 -27.68 -15.07 12.98
C ASN A 226 -27.87 -13.58 13.31
N LEU A 227 -27.26 -12.66 12.55
CA LEU A 227 -27.54 -11.23 12.66
C LEU A 227 -28.88 -10.86 12.03
N PHE A 228 -29.25 -11.56 10.94
CA PHE A 228 -30.54 -11.42 10.30
C PHE A 228 -31.66 -12.09 11.12
N ASP A 229 -31.45 -13.28 11.68
CA ASP A 229 -32.41 -13.98 12.57
C ASP A 229 -32.48 -13.29 13.95
N THR A 230 -33.18 -12.17 14.01
CA THR A 230 -33.28 -11.35 15.23
C THR A 230 -34.07 -12.04 16.34
N GLN A 231 -34.96 -12.97 15.96
CA GLN A 231 -35.79 -13.74 16.87
C GLN A 231 -35.09 -15.02 17.38
N GLY A 232 -33.95 -15.39 16.78
CA GLY A 232 -33.17 -16.59 17.12
C GLY A 232 -33.92 -17.89 16.86
N ASN A 233 -34.86 -17.89 15.90
CA ASN A 233 -35.75 -19.01 15.63
C ASN A 233 -35.20 -19.96 14.54
N GLY A 234 -34.04 -19.64 13.97
CA GLY A 234 -33.36 -20.39 12.91
C GLY A 234 -33.79 -20.02 11.49
N TYR A 235 -34.64 -19.01 11.32
CA TYR A 235 -35.18 -18.55 10.05
C TYR A 235 -35.09 -17.02 9.95
N ILE A 236 -34.96 -16.51 8.74
CA ILE A 236 -35.12 -15.07 8.46
C ILE A 236 -36.52 -14.87 7.87
N GLU A 237 -37.34 -14.09 8.58
CA GLU A 237 -38.70 -13.72 8.18
C GLU A 237 -38.78 -12.23 7.77
N GLU A 238 -39.95 -11.76 7.33
CA GLU A 238 -40.11 -10.35 6.89
C GLU A 238 -39.80 -9.36 8.03
N ASP A 239 -40.25 -9.68 9.25
CA ASP A 239 -40.07 -8.84 10.43
C ASP A 239 -38.58 -8.75 10.82
N ASP A 240 -37.81 -9.81 10.60
CA ASP A 240 -36.36 -9.84 10.82
C ASP A 240 -35.60 -8.86 9.91
N LEU A 241 -35.99 -8.81 8.63
CA LEU A 241 -35.43 -7.86 7.67
C LEU A 241 -35.77 -6.42 8.05
N ILE A 242 -37.01 -6.17 8.47
CA ILE A 242 -37.47 -4.83 8.89
C ILE A 242 -36.71 -4.38 10.14
N ASP A 243 -36.59 -5.25 11.14
CA ASP A 243 -35.90 -4.97 12.39
C ASP A 243 -34.40 -4.74 12.18
N LEU A 244 -33.76 -5.56 11.35
CA LEU A 244 -32.34 -5.39 11.03
C LEU A 244 -32.08 -4.05 10.32
N HIS A 245 -32.86 -3.74 9.29
CA HIS A 245 -32.75 -2.49 8.55
C HIS A 245 -33.04 -1.27 9.42
N ALA A 246 -34.01 -1.37 10.34
CA ALA A 246 -34.30 -0.32 11.33
C ALA A 246 -33.13 -0.11 12.31
N LYS A 247 -32.55 -1.19 12.85
CA LYS A 247 -31.38 -1.14 13.76
C LYS A 247 -30.14 -0.54 13.10
N LEU A 248 -30.00 -0.70 11.79
CA LEU A 248 -28.88 -0.16 11.02
C LEU A 248 -29.15 1.26 10.47
N GLY A 249 -30.31 1.84 10.77
CA GLY A 249 -30.63 3.24 10.45
C GLY A 249 -31.16 3.47 9.04
N GLU A 250 -31.52 2.40 8.31
CA GLU A 250 -32.13 2.46 6.97
C GLU A 250 -33.39 1.60 6.89
N PRO A 251 -34.50 2.02 7.50
CA PRO A 251 -35.72 1.23 7.52
C PRO A 251 -36.23 0.90 6.11
N ILE A 252 -36.74 -0.31 5.95
CA ILE A 252 -37.42 -0.79 4.74
C ILE A 252 -38.93 -0.86 4.99
N SER A 253 -39.72 -0.76 3.92
CA SER A 253 -41.17 -0.92 4.04
C SER A 253 -41.55 -2.40 4.14
N GLN A 254 -42.72 -2.71 4.70
CA GLN A 254 -43.26 -4.08 4.71
C GLN A 254 -43.33 -4.65 3.29
N GLU A 255 -43.67 -3.83 2.29
CA GLU A 255 -43.74 -4.24 0.90
C GLU A 255 -42.36 -4.64 0.36
N ASP A 256 -41.32 -3.85 0.65
CA ASP A 256 -39.95 -4.17 0.25
C ASP A 256 -39.42 -5.43 0.95
N ALA A 257 -39.74 -5.61 2.24
CA ALA A 257 -39.36 -6.81 3.01
C ALA A 257 -40.06 -8.08 2.49
N ALA A 258 -41.37 -8.02 2.26
CA ALA A 258 -42.15 -9.11 1.70
C ALA A 258 -41.68 -9.49 0.28
N GLU A 259 -41.28 -8.51 -0.52
CA GLU A 259 -40.73 -8.74 -1.85
C GLU A 259 -39.33 -9.35 -1.81
N ALA A 260 -38.49 -8.90 -0.87
CA ALA A 260 -37.18 -9.51 -0.61
C ALA A 260 -37.30 -10.98 -0.23
N VAL A 261 -38.16 -11.31 0.74
CA VAL A 261 -38.38 -12.70 1.19
C VAL A 261 -38.89 -13.57 0.05
N ARG A 262 -39.89 -13.09 -0.72
CA ARG A 262 -40.41 -13.82 -1.88
C ARG A 262 -39.35 -14.07 -2.95
N HIS A 263 -38.43 -13.12 -3.15
CA HIS A 263 -37.36 -13.30 -4.13
C HIS A 263 -36.26 -14.24 -3.62
N MET A 264 -35.93 -14.19 -2.32
CA MET A 264 -34.96 -15.09 -1.69
C MET A 264 -35.49 -16.52 -1.63
N HIS A 265 -36.81 -16.69 -1.54
CA HIS A 265 -37.48 -17.98 -1.44
C HIS A 265 -38.72 -18.08 -2.35
N GLN A 266 -38.49 -18.20 -3.66
CA GLN A 266 -39.53 -18.16 -4.71
C GLN A 266 -40.65 -19.21 -4.57
N ALA A 267 -40.47 -20.25 -3.76
CA ALA A 267 -41.37 -21.40 -3.70
C ALA A 267 -41.76 -21.87 -2.28
N GLY A 268 -41.58 -21.07 -1.22
CA GLY A 268 -41.91 -21.54 0.13
C GLY A 268 -42.69 -20.59 1.01
N ASP A 269 -42.66 -20.90 2.31
CA ASP A 269 -43.61 -20.49 3.34
C ASP A 269 -43.34 -19.10 3.95
N GLY A 270 -42.44 -18.32 3.34
CA GLY A 270 -42.00 -17.03 3.85
C GLY A 270 -40.87 -17.10 4.88
N ARG A 271 -40.26 -18.27 5.08
CA ARG A 271 -39.15 -18.47 6.01
C ARG A 271 -37.88 -18.84 5.26
N ILE A 272 -36.79 -18.12 5.52
CA ILE A 272 -35.50 -18.36 4.86
C ILE A 272 -34.58 -19.06 5.86
N ASP A 273 -34.31 -20.34 5.63
CA ASP A 273 -33.30 -21.08 6.40
C ASP A 273 -31.87 -20.73 5.96
N PHE A 274 -30.88 -21.16 6.75
CA PHE A 274 -29.47 -20.88 6.47
C PHE A 274 -29.01 -21.37 5.10
N ASN A 275 -29.48 -22.53 4.67
CA ASN A 275 -29.09 -23.12 3.40
C ASN A 275 -29.61 -22.29 2.22
N THR A 276 -30.85 -21.82 2.33
CA THR A 276 -31.50 -20.94 1.35
C THR A 276 -30.80 -19.58 1.30
N PHE A 277 -30.47 -19.01 2.46
CA PHE A 277 -29.72 -17.75 2.56
C PHE A 277 -28.36 -17.83 1.86
N ILE A 278 -27.59 -18.90 2.07
CA ILE A 278 -26.26 -19.09 1.47
C ILE A 278 -26.33 -19.24 -0.05
N LYS A 279 -27.30 -20.04 -0.54
CA LYS A 279 -27.53 -20.22 -1.97
C LYS A 279 -27.80 -18.87 -2.64
N TRP A 280 -28.67 -18.07 -2.02
CA TRP A 280 -28.97 -16.71 -2.50
C TRP A 280 -27.80 -15.74 -2.39
N TRP A 281 -26.99 -15.82 -1.32
CA TRP A 281 -25.87 -14.91 -1.07
C TRP A 281 -24.72 -15.05 -2.07
N ASN A 282 -24.53 -16.25 -2.62
CA ASN A 282 -23.45 -16.60 -3.55
C ASN A 282 -23.81 -16.43 -5.03
N ASP A 283 -25.10 -16.42 -5.36
CA ASP A 283 -25.52 -16.14 -6.72
C ASP A 283 -25.34 -14.64 -6.98
N ASP A 284 -24.25 -14.27 -7.67
CA ASP A 284 -24.02 -12.93 -8.18
C ASP A 284 -25.13 -12.65 -9.22
N HIS A 285 -26.13 -11.86 -8.82
CA HIS A 285 -27.42 -11.71 -9.49
C HIS A 285 -27.24 -11.32 -10.98
N SER A 286 -27.34 -12.29 -11.89
CA SER A 286 -27.45 -12.00 -13.32
C SER A 286 -28.81 -11.33 -13.58
N THR A 287 -28.78 -10.03 -13.77
CA THR A 287 -29.94 -9.14 -13.79
C THR A 287 -30.60 -9.11 -15.16
N ALA A 288 -31.62 -9.93 -15.35
CA ALA A 288 -32.65 -9.71 -16.37
C ALA A 288 -34.02 -10.03 -15.75
N ASN A 289 -34.91 -9.03 -15.69
CA ASN A 289 -36.27 -9.05 -15.09
C ASN A 289 -36.39 -8.96 -13.56
N GLN A 290 -36.01 -7.82 -12.96
CA GLN A 290 -36.39 -7.51 -11.58
C GLN A 290 -37.35 -6.32 -11.50
N THR A 291 -38.29 -6.41 -10.56
CA THR A 291 -39.23 -5.36 -10.16
C THR A 291 -38.51 -4.16 -9.53
N GLU A 292 -39.13 -2.98 -9.56
CA GLU A 292 -38.50 -1.75 -9.05
C GLU A 292 -38.31 -1.76 -7.52
N ALA A 293 -39.21 -2.43 -6.78
CA ALA A 293 -39.06 -2.66 -5.35
C ALA A 293 -37.88 -3.60 -5.04
N MET A 294 -37.67 -4.65 -5.83
CA MET A 294 -36.48 -5.51 -5.69
C MET A 294 -35.17 -4.76 -5.99
N LYS A 295 -35.14 -3.88 -6.99
CA LYS A 295 -33.96 -3.03 -7.24
C LYS A 295 -33.66 -2.09 -6.05
N ARG A 296 -34.70 -1.49 -5.46
CA ARG A 296 -34.56 -0.64 -4.26
C ARG A 296 -34.08 -1.46 -3.06
N TYR A 297 -34.63 -2.65 -2.84
CA TYR A 297 -34.18 -3.54 -1.79
C TYR A 297 -32.75 -3.99 -2.02
N GLN A 298 -32.35 -4.39 -3.23
CA GLN A 298 -30.98 -4.77 -3.55
C GLN A 298 -29.99 -3.63 -3.35
N ALA A 299 -30.36 -2.39 -3.69
CA ALA A 299 -29.53 -1.24 -3.39
C ALA A 299 -29.30 -1.13 -1.87
N LYS A 300 -30.38 -1.14 -1.08
CA LYS A 300 -30.32 -1.14 0.40
C LYS A 300 -29.59 -2.36 0.97
N PHE A 301 -29.72 -3.52 0.34
CA PHE A 301 -29.08 -4.76 0.74
C PHE A 301 -27.58 -4.74 0.41
N LYS A 302 -27.16 -4.08 -0.67
CA LYS A 302 -25.76 -3.85 -0.99
C LYS A 302 -25.10 -2.94 0.07
N PHE A 303 -25.79 -1.88 0.50
CA PHE A 303 -25.38 -1.04 1.64
C PHE A 303 -25.32 -1.84 2.95
N LEU A 304 -26.32 -2.70 3.19
CA LEU A 304 -26.35 -3.61 4.32
C LEU A 304 -25.18 -4.61 4.30
N LYS A 305 -24.89 -5.22 3.15
CA LYS A 305 -23.79 -6.16 2.94
C LYS A 305 -22.44 -5.50 3.19
N ALA A 306 -22.25 -4.24 2.81
CA ALA A 306 -21.05 -3.47 3.12
C ALA A 306 -20.89 -3.22 4.63
N ARG A 307 -21.96 -2.85 5.33
CA ARG A 307 -21.95 -2.64 6.80
C ARG A 307 -21.78 -3.94 7.59
N ILE A 308 -22.31 -5.05 7.08
CA ILE A 308 -22.17 -6.40 7.65
C ILE A 308 -20.78 -6.97 7.36
N ALA A 309 -20.13 -6.60 6.25
CA ALA A 309 -18.78 -7.02 5.90
C ALA A 309 -17.70 -6.47 6.85
N ASN A 310 -18.00 -5.43 7.63
CA ASN A 310 -17.16 -5.01 8.76
C ASN A 310 -18.00 -4.69 10.03
N PRO A 311 -18.39 -5.71 10.82
CA PRO A 311 -19.18 -5.53 12.04
C PRO A 311 -18.48 -4.69 13.11
N ALA A 312 -17.17 -4.43 12.97
CA ALA A 312 -16.37 -3.81 14.01
C ALA A 312 -16.33 -2.27 13.96
N ILE A 313 -16.63 -1.65 12.81
CA ILE A 313 -16.62 -0.18 12.66
C ILE A 313 -17.98 0.42 13.04
N GLY A 314 -19.07 -0.27 12.71
CA GLY A 314 -20.43 0.17 13.07
C GLY A 314 -20.72 0.15 14.58
N SER A 315 -19.85 -0.49 15.36
CA SER A 315 -19.90 -0.55 16.82
C SER A 315 -18.89 0.38 17.51
N ILE A 316 -18.22 1.26 16.76
CA ILE A 316 -17.33 2.29 17.33
C ILE A 316 -18.18 3.47 17.78
N GLU A 317 -18.13 3.76 19.07
CA GLU A 317 -18.78 4.88 19.71
C GLU A 317 -17.75 5.91 20.16
N THR A 318 -18.14 7.18 20.15
CA THR A 318 -17.28 8.27 20.66
C THR A 318 -17.93 8.93 21.86
N GLU A 319 -17.13 9.25 22.89
CA GLU A 319 -17.59 9.99 24.08
C GLU A 319 -16.71 11.22 24.31
N ALA A 320 -17.37 12.38 24.36
CA ALA A 320 -16.71 13.63 24.68
C ALA A 320 -16.61 13.81 26.21
N VAL A 321 -15.41 14.09 26.69
CA VAL A 321 -15.13 14.47 28.07
C VAL A 321 -14.56 15.89 28.08
N GLY A 322 -14.99 16.71 29.05
CA GLY A 322 -14.61 18.11 29.14
C GLY A 322 -15.48 19.04 28.27
N ALA A 323 -15.46 20.33 28.59
CA ALA A 323 -16.22 21.33 27.84
C ALA A 323 -15.56 21.61 26.49
N PHE A 324 -16.34 21.75 25.43
CA PHE A 324 -15.81 22.15 24.12
C PHE A 324 -16.11 23.64 23.84
N PRO A 325 -15.12 24.45 23.40
CA PRO A 325 -13.69 24.17 23.32
C PRO A 325 -12.98 24.39 24.67
N SER A 326 -12.06 23.50 25.06
CA SER A 326 -11.19 23.68 26.24
C SER A 326 -9.93 22.81 26.15
N PHE A 327 -8.94 23.10 27.01
CA PHE A 327 -7.73 22.28 27.14
C PHE A 327 -8.01 20.85 27.65
N GLU A 328 -9.10 20.69 28.41
CA GLU A 328 -9.53 19.42 28.99
C GLU A 328 -10.38 18.59 28.03
N PHE A 329 -10.77 19.15 26.88
CA PHE A 329 -11.63 18.44 25.94
C PHE A 329 -10.91 17.23 25.35
N ARG A 330 -11.55 16.07 25.43
CA ARG A 330 -11.13 14.82 24.78
C ARG A 330 -12.33 14.14 24.14
N LEU A 331 -12.13 13.58 22.96
CA LEU A 331 -13.08 12.66 22.33
C LEU A 331 -12.47 11.26 22.35
N ASN A 332 -12.99 10.43 23.25
CA ASN A 332 -12.55 9.05 23.47
C ASN A 332 -13.32 8.09 22.55
N PHE A 333 -12.69 6.98 22.19
CA PHE A 333 -13.27 5.96 21.31
C PHE A 333 -13.53 4.67 22.08
N PHE A 334 -14.63 4.00 21.76
CA PHE A 334 -15.04 2.76 22.41
C PHE A 334 -15.55 1.77 21.38
N TYR A 335 -15.25 0.50 21.60
CA TYR A 335 -15.85 -0.62 20.90
C TYR A 335 -16.96 -1.23 21.75
N SER A 336 -18.16 -1.33 21.19
CA SER A 336 -19.28 -2.06 21.79
C SER A 336 -19.30 -3.51 21.30
N GLY A 337 -18.90 -4.44 22.18
CA GLY A 337 -18.90 -5.87 21.90
C GLY A 337 -20.31 -6.48 21.88
N ARG A 338 -20.43 -7.70 21.33
CA ARG A 338 -21.72 -8.42 21.17
C ARG A 338 -22.48 -8.65 22.49
N ASN A 339 -21.80 -8.61 23.62
CA ASN A 339 -22.38 -8.80 24.95
C ASN A 339 -22.78 -7.48 25.62
N GLY A 340 -22.68 -6.34 24.92
CA GLY A 340 -22.86 -5.00 25.46
C GLY A 340 -21.67 -4.49 26.27
N GLU A 341 -20.54 -5.22 26.27
CA GLU A 341 -19.30 -4.77 26.91
C GLU A 341 -18.70 -3.63 26.10
N ARG A 342 -18.46 -2.50 26.77
CA ARG A 342 -17.91 -1.29 26.18
C ARG A 342 -16.44 -1.16 26.57
N VAL A 343 -15.56 -1.26 25.59
CA VAL A 343 -14.10 -1.25 25.78
C VAL A 343 -13.53 0.02 25.16
N GLN A 344 -12.76 0.80 25.93
CA GLN A 344 -12.07 1.96 25.38
C GLN A 344 -10.95 1.49 24.45
N ILE A 345 -10.85 2.14 23.29
CA ILE A 345 -9.87 1.81 22.25
C ILE A 345 -9.09 3.06 21.84
N SER A 346 -7.91 2.84 21.26
CA SER A 346 -7.15 3.84 20.53
C SER A 346 -7.68 3.99 19.10
N PRO A 347 -8.05 5.21 18.66
CA PRO A 347 -8.36 5.43 17.26
C PRO A 347 -7.14 5.23 16.36
N TRP A 348 -5.92 5.42 16.88
CA TRP A 348 -4.70 5.22 16.10
C TRP A 348 -4.33 3.74 15.95
N HIS A 349 -4.35 2.98 17.04
CA HIS A 349 -3.77 1.63 17.05
C HIS A 349 -4.80 0.51 16.83
N ASP A 350 -6.02 0.68 17.35
CA ASP A 350 -7.00 -0.41 17.42
C ASP A 350 -8.01 -0.40 16.28
N ILE A 351 -8.23 0.75 15.63
CA ILE A 351 -9.04 0.82 14.41
C ILE A 351 -8.20 0.25 13.25
N PRO A 352 -8.69 -0.78 12.53
CA PRO A 352 -7.91 -1.37 11.45
C PRO A 352 -7.72 -0.37 10.30
N LEU A 353 -6.52 -0.31 9.73
CA LEU A 353 -6.27 0.47 8.51
C LEU A 353 -7.09 -0.07 7.33
N TYR A 354 -6.95 -1.36 7.04
CA TYR A 354 -7.56 -2.01 5.88
C TYR A 354 -8.86 -2.72 6.23
N ASN A 355 -9.84 -2.59 5.34
CA ASN A 355 -11.07 -3.36 5.34
C ASN A 355 -10.95 -4.59 4.43
N ALA A 356 -11.86 -5.56 4.61
CA ALA A 356 -11.84 -6.81 3.84
C ALA A 356 -12.08 -6.62 2.33
N ASP A 357 -12.74 -5.52 1.95
CA ASP A 357 -13.03 -5.16 0.55
C ASP A 357 -11.90 -4.34 -0.11
N GLY A 358 -10.79 -4.10 0.61
CA GLY A 358 -9.67 -3.31 0.13
C GLY A 358 -9.82 -1.79 0.32
N SER A 359 -10.94 -1.31 0.85
CA SER A 359 -11.05 0.08 1.31
C SER A 359 -10.21 0.31 2.57
N VAL A 360 -9.96 1.58 2.92
CA VAL A 360 -9.26 1.96 4.16
C VAL A 360 -10.18 2.75 5.08
N ASN A 361 -9.87 2.75 6.38
CA ASN A 361 -10.59 3.57 7.36
C ASN A 361 -9.93 4.93 7.51
N PHE A 362 -10.74 5.99 7.44
CA PHE A 362 -10.37 7.36 7.68
C PHE A 362 -11.00 7.84 8.98
N ILE A 363 -10.23 8.52 9.81
CA ILE A 363 -10.70 9.13 11.06
C ILE A 363 -10.78 10.64 10.84
N CYS A 364 -11.99 11.18 10.82
CA CYS A 364 -12.19 12.63 10.66
C CYS A 364 -11.80 13.36 11.94
N GLU A 365 -10.80 14.24 11.88
CA GLU A 365 -10.42 15.10 13.01
C GLU A 365 -11.08 16.47 12.88
N ILE A 366 -10.93 17.09 11.70
CA ILE A 366 -11.43 18.43 11.39
C ILE A 366 -12.53 18.31 10.33
N PRO A 367 -13.80 18.50 10.71
CA PRO A 367 -14.93 18.50 9.78
C PRO A 367 -14.74 19.50 8.65
N LYS A 368 -15.23 19.13 7.46
CA LYS A 368 -15.41 20.04 6.32
C LYS A 368 -16.03 21.36 6.77
N TRP A 369 -15.53 22.49 6.28
CA TRP A 369 -15.98 23.84 6.63
C TRP A 369 -15.84 24.23 8.11
N THR A 370 -14.83 23.69 8.80
CA THR A 370 -14.47 24.11 10.16
C THR A 370 -12.96 24.38 10.26
N ARG A 371 -12.52 25.05 11.34
CA ARG A 371 -11.14 25.53 11.49
C ARG A 371 -10.45 25.20 12.80
N LYS A 372 -11.14 24.58 13.77
CA LYS A 372 -10.51 24.16 15.02
C LYS A 372 -9.55 23.03 14.71
N LYS A 373 -8.28 23.19 15.08
CA LYS A 373 -7.28 22.16 14.84
C LYS A 373 -7.48 21.05 15.85
N MET A 374 -8.18 20.00 15.43
CA MET A 374 -8.36 18.79 16.20
C MET A 374 -7.33 17.77 15.72
N GLU A 375 -6.82 16.94 16.62
CA GLU A 375 -5.78 15.94 16.32
C GLU A 375 -5.90 14.73 17.27
N ILE A 376 -5.54 13.54 16.80
CA ILE A 376 -5.25 12.37 17.62
C ILE A 376 -4.10 12.72 18.58
N ALA A 377 -4.32 12.55 19.89
CA ALA A 377 -3.29 12.79 20.89
C ALA A 377 -2.30 11.61 20.96
N THR A 378 -1.32 11.59 20.05
CA THR A 378 -0.32 10.50 19.90
C THR A 378 0.44 10.18 21.20
N GLY A 379 0.69 11.18 22.04
CA GLY A 379 1.35 11.02 23.34
C GLY A 379 0.43 10.73 24.53
N GLU A 380 -0.88 10.59 24.36
CA GLU A 380 -1.83 10.31 25.45
C GLU A 380 -2.35 8.85 25.40
N PRO A 381 -2.59 8.19 26.54
CA PRO A 381 -3.16 6.84 26.56
C PRO A 381 -4.47 6.76 25.81
N PHE A 382 -4.66 5.70 25.01
CA PHE A 382 -5.81 5.50 24.11
C PHE A 382 -5.99 6.59 23.04
N ASN A 383 -5.01 7.47 22.86
CA ASN A 383 -4.92 8.48 21.80
C ASN A 383 -6.26 9.18 21.45
N PRO A 384 -6.98 9.75 22.43
CA PRO A 384 -8.22 10.46 22.15
C PRO A 384 -7.97 11.65 21.21
N ILE A 385 -9.01 12.12 20.53
CA ILE A 385 -8.90 13.38 19.78
C ILE A 385 -8.99 14.56 20.75
N LYS A 386 -8.09 15.53 20.61
CA LYS A 386 -8.08 16.80 21.35
C LYS A 386 -7.93 17.99 20.41
N GLN A 387 -8.09 19.20 20.93
CA GLN A 387 -7.74 20.40 20.17
C GLN A 387 -6.26 20.74 20.38
N ASP A 388 -5.52 20.94 19.29
CA ASP A 388 -4.11 21.33 19.25
C ASP A 388 -3.89 22.61 20.08
N THR A 389 -2.76 22.68 20.77
CA THR A 389 -2.36 23.81 21.60
C THR A 389 -1.03 24.39 21.14
N LYS A 390 -0.97 25.70 20.93
CA LYS A 390 0.26 26.41 20.62
C LYS A 390 0.38 27.64 21.50
N ASN A 391 1.51 27.76 22.21
CA ASN A 391 1.79 28.88 23.13
C ASN A 391 0.69 29.10 24.19
N GLY A 392 0.19 28.00 24.78
CA GLY A 392 -0.84 28.05 25.83
C GLY A 392 -2.22 28.49 25.35
N LYS A 393 -2.50 28.38 24.04
CA LYS A 393 -3.80 28.70 23.44
C LYS A 393 -4.27 27.55 22.55
N LEU A 394 -5.58 27.34 22.55
CA LEU A 394 -6.24 26.45 21.59
C LEU A 394 -6.04 26.98 20.17
N ARG A 395 -5.59 26.10 19.27
CA ARG A 395 -5.25 26.48 17.90
C ARG A 395 -6.44 26.36 16.96
N GLU A 396 -6.52 27.32 16.05
CA GLU A 396 -7.42 27.32 14.90
C GLU A 396 -6.63 27.73 13.66
N TYR A 397 -7.10 27.34 12.48
CA TYR A 397 -6.55 27.85 11.23
C TYR A 397 -6.92 29.34 11.06
N GLY A 398 -5.89 30.19 11.03
CA GLY A 398 -6.06 31.64 10.85
C GLY A 398 -6.38 32.04 9.40
N TRP A 399 -6.01 31.21 8.42
CA TRP A 399 -6.24 31.43 7.00
C TRP A 399 -7.72 31.34 6.61
N GLY A 400 -8.42 30.34 7.14
CA GLY A 400 -9.81 30.08 6.82
C GLY A 400 -10.24 28.70 7.30
N ASP A 401 -11.47 28.32 6.97
CA ASP A 401 -11.98 26.98 7.23
C ASP A 401 -11.31 25.96 6.31
N MET A 402 -11.09 24.75 6.82
CA MET A 402 -10.71 23.60 6.01
C MET A 402 -11.89 23.26 5.09
N MET A 403 -11.67 23.21 3.76
CA MET A 403 -12.75 23.04 2.79
C MET A 403 -13.19 21.58 2.61
N PHE A 404 -12.49 20.63 3.23
CA PHE A 404 -12.65 19.18 3.10
C PHE A 404 -12.70 18.52 4.48
N ASN A 405 -13.12 17.27 4.57
CA ASN A 405 -12.93 16.57 5.84
C ASN A 405 -11.44 16.22 5.94
N TYR A 406 -10.83 16.53 7.07
CA TYR A 406 -9.41 16.35 7.30
C TYR A 406 -9.19 15.50 8.55
N GLY A 407 -8.17 14.65 8.51
CA GLY A 407 -7.79 13.80 9.63
C GLY A 407 -6.73 12.81 9.21
N ALA A 408 -6.78 11.58 9.72
CA ALA A 408 -5.70 10.61 9.53
C ALA A 408 -6.18 9.21 9.14
N LEU A 409 -5.26 8.38 8.63
CA LEU A 409 -5.46 6.93 8.57
C LEU A 409 -4.91 6.27 9.85
N PRO A 410 -5.67 5.36 10.48
CA PRO A 410 -5.18 4.61 11.62
C PRO A 410 -4.07 3.64 11.20
N GLN A 411 -3.31 3.16 12.17
CA GLN A 411 -2.20 2.21 11.99
C GLN A 411 -1.17 2.64 10.95
N THR A 412 -0.96 3.94 10.78
CA THR A 412 0.10 4.51 9.96
C THR A 412 0.98 5.41 10.83
N TRP A 413 2.23 5.61 10.42
CA TRP A 413 3.16 6.50 11.09
C TRP A 413 4.24 6.97 10.11
N GLU A 414 4.47 8.27 10.05
CA GLU A 414 5.53 8.89 9.26
C GLU A 414 6.85 8.92 10.06
N ASP A 415 7.70 7.90 9.86
CA ASP A 415 8.94 7.70 10.63
C ASP A 415 9.92 8.89 10.51
N PRO A 416 10.26 9.58 11.62
CA PRO A 416 11.18 10.72 11.63
C PRO A 416 12.65 10.30 11.40
N SER A 417 12.96 9.00 11.36
CA SER A 417 14.26 8.47 10.97
C SER A 417 14.36 8.15 9.47
N HIS A 418 13.22 8.08 8.77
CA HIS A 418 13.16 7.75 7.36
C HIS A 418 13.15 9.02 6.49
N THR A 419 14.07 9.13 5.53
CA THR A 419 14.09 10.23 4.54
C THR A 419 13.39 9.82 3.24
N THR A 420 12.31 10.53 2.90
CA THR A 420 11.56 10.36 1.66
C THR A 420 12.34 10.91 0.46
N GLU A 421 12.55 10.10 -0.59
CA GLU A 421 13.39 10.49 -1.75
C GLU A 421 12.89 11.74 -2.48
N GLY A 422 11.58 11.90 -2.69
CA GLY A 422 11.04 12.99 -3.50
C GLY A 422 10.91 14.33 -2.79
N THR A 423 11.02 14.34 -1.47
CA THR A 423 11.04 15.56 -0.64
C THR A 423 12.44 15.86 -0.13
N GLY A 424 13.27 14.82 0.09
CA GLY A 424 14.55 14.91 0.78
C GLY A 424 14.41 15.18 2.28
N CYS A 425 13.22 14.97 2.84
CA CYS A 425 12.84 15.31 4.21
C CYS A 425 12.48 14.04 5.00
N VAL A 426 12.61 14.09 6.32
CA VAL A 426 12.22 12.99 7.22
C VAL A 426 10.70 12.99 7.46
N GLY A 427 10.09 11.91 7.97
CA GLY A 427 8.68 11.95 8.39
C GLY A 427 8.43 12.91 9.56
N ASP A 428 7.18 13.35 9.73
CA ASP A 428 6.76 14.31 10.75
C ASP A 428 6.39 13.69 12.12
N ASN A 429 6.58 12.38 12.26
CA ASN A 429 6.33 11.60 13.48
C ASN A 429 4.84 11.45 13.87
N ASP A 430 3.90 11.71 12.95
CA ASP A 430 2.46 11.55 13.16
C ASP A 430 1.85 10.46 12.24
N PRO A 431 0.58 10.06 12.46
CA PRO A 431 -0.15 9.23 11.50
C PRO A 431 -0.34 9.98 10.18
N ILE A 432 -0.41 9.26 9.06
CA ILE A 432 -0.50 9.89 7.74
C ILE A 432 -1.79 10.72 7.59
N ASP A 433 -1.65 11.94 7.09
CA ASP A 433 -2.74 12.88 6.93
C ASP A 433 -3.61 12.61 5.69
N VAL A 434 -4.89 12.92 5.82
CA VAL A 434 -5.93 12.60 4.83
C VAL A 434 -6.84 13.79 4.58
N ILE A 435 -7.18 13.98 3.30
CA ILE A 435 -8.18 14.92 2.81
C ILE A 435 -9.26 14.13 2.08
N GLU A 436 -10.41 13.97 2.73
CA GLU A 436 -11.56 13.28 2.16
C GLU A 436 -12.42 14.28 1.37
N ILE A 437 -12.52 14.07 0.06
CA ILE A 437 -13.05 15.05 -0.90
C ILE A 437 -14.56 14.97 -1.12
N GLY A 438 -15.24 14.04 -0.46
CA GLY A 438 -16.66 13.81 -0.59
C GLY A 438 -17.52 15.02 -0.24
N THR A 439 -18.79 14.88 -0.61
CA THR A 439 -19.80 15.94 -0.50
C THR A 439 -20.29 16.13 0.94
N LYS A 440 -20.24 15.07 1.74
CA LYS A 440 -20.76 15.05 3.11
C LYS A 440 -19.77 15.68 4.09
N GLN A 441 -20.27 16.47 5.04
CA GLN A 441 -19.50 16.90 6.20
C GLN A 441 -19.56 15.81 7.28
N TRP A 442 -18.41 15.31 7.70
CA TRP A 442 -18.30 14.36 8.82
C TRP A 442 -18.17 15.09 10.15
N ARG A 443 -18.45 14.39 11.26
CA ARG A 443 -18.21 14.91 12.61
C ARG A 443 -16.80 14.55 13.05
N THR A 444 -16.18 15.36 13.90
CA THR A 444 -14.94 14.97 14.58
C THR A 444 -15.12 13.61 15.25
N GLY A 445 -14.16 12.71 15.04
CA GLY A 445 -14.16 11.32 15.47
C GLY A 445 -14.97 10.34 14.61
N SER A 446 -15.53 10.77 13.48
CA SER A 446 -16.19 9.83 12.55
C SER A 446 -15.15 8.89 11.95
N VAL A 447 -15.42 7.58 11.99
CA VAL A 447 -14.65 6.56 11.27
C VAL A 447 -15.39 6.24 9.99
N VAL A 448 -14.73 6.42 8.85
CA VAL A 448 -15.36 6.41 7.53
C VAL A 448 -14.57 5.50 6.60
N GLN A 449 -15.27 4.61 5.90
CA GLN A 449 -14.64 3.81 4.84
C GLN A 449 -14.43 4.68 3.60
N VAL A 450 -13.19 4.74 3.15
CA VAL A 450 -12.76 5.56 2.02
C VAL A 450 -11.91 4.72 1.07
N LYS A 451 -11.86 5.14 -0.20
CA LYS A 451 -10.87 4.65 -1.16
C LYS A 451 -9.84 5.72 -1.45
N ILE A 452 -8.59 5.29 -1.58
CA ILE A 452 -7.45 6.15 -1.90
C ILE A 452 -7.49 6.53 -3.38
N LEU A 453 -7.21 7.80 -3.67
CA LEU A 453 -7.24 8.35 -5.04
C LEU A 453 -5.91 8.93 -5.47
N GLY A 454 -5.15 9.51 -4.54
CA GLY A 454 -3.88 10.16 -4.82
C GLY A 454 -3.24 10.73 -3.56
N VAL A 455 -2.10 11.41 -3.70
CA VAL A 455 -1.37 11.99 -2.56
C VAL A 455 -0.59 13.24 -2.98
N LEU A 456 -0.48 14.21 -2.07
CA LEU A 456 0.39 15.37 -2.18
C LEU A 456 1.54 15.27 -1.17
N ALA A 457 2.76 15.55 -1.61
CA ALA A 457 3.94 15.58 -0.74
C ALA A 457 4.16 17.00 -0.19
N LEU A 458 3.49 17.37 0.91
CA LEU A 458 3.77 18.65 1.57
C LEU A 458 5.15 18.54 2.23
N ILE A 459 5.92 19.63 2.16
CA ILE A 459 7.14 19.80 2.94
C ILE A 459 6.85 20.87 3.96
N ASP A 460 6.67 20.44 5.21
CA ASP A 460 6.38 21.30 6.34
C ASP A 460 7.56 21.31 7.32
N ASP A 461 8.13 22.49 7.60
CA ASP A 461 9.28 22.66 8.52
C ASP A 461 10.48 21.69 8.30
N ASN A 462 10.68 21.23 7.05
CA ASN A 462 11.67 20.23 6.58
C ASN A 462 11.35 18.78 6.92
N GLU A 463 10.11 18.50 7.26
CA GLU A 463 9.49 17.19 7.37
C GLU A 463 8.64 16.94 6.12
N THR A 464 8.58 15.68 5.72
CA THR A 464 7.60 15.16 4.76
C THR A 464 6.31 15.00 5.52
N ASP A 465 5.26 15.60 4.97
CA ASP A 465 3.93 15.58 5.54
C ASP A 465 2.98 15.17 4.40
N TRP A 466 2.66 13.89 4.31
CA TRP A 466 1.89 13.36 3.20
C TRP A 466 0.40 13.67 3.36
N LYS A 467 -0.22 14.29 2.34
CA LYS A 467 -1.67 14.52 2.31
C LYS A 467 -2.34 13.58 1.33
N VAL A 468 -2.87 12.46 1.83
CA VAL A 468 -3.60 11.47 1.03
C VAL A 468 -4.96 12.03 0.64
N LEU A 469 -5.29 11.98 -0.65
CA LEU A 469 -6.63 12.29 -1.15
C LEU A 469 -7.44 11.00 -1.24
N CYS A 470 -8.61 11.01 -0.61
CA CYS A 470 -9.53 9.89 -0.61
C CYS A 470 -10.97 10.35 -0.80
N ILE A 471 -11.87 9.41 -1.06
CA ILE A 471 -13.31 9.66 -1.10
C ILE A 471 -14.05 8.56 -0.36
N ASN A 472 -15.07 8.94 0.41
CA ASN A 472 -15.98 7.98 1.03
C ASN A 472 -16.55 7.03 -0.04
N VAL A 473 -16.55 5.72 0.25
CA VAL A 473 -16.99 4.67 -0.70
C VAL A 473 -18.48 4.72 -1.03
N GLU A 474 -19.27 5.45 -0.24
CA GLU A 474 -20.72 5.66 -0.42
C GLU A 474 -21.05 7.03 -1.01
N ASP A 475 -20.05 7.89 -1.31
CA ASP A 475 -20.30 9.20 -1.92
C ASP A 475 -20.88 9.02 -3.33
N HIS A 476 -21.74 9.95 -3.76
CA HIS A 476 -22.36 9.90 -5.08
C HIS A 476 -21.34 9.94 -6.24
N TYR A 477 -20.13 10.45 -6.00
CA TYR A 477 -19.02 10.43 -6.96
C TYR A 477 -18.10 9.22 -6.81
N ALA A 478 -18.27 8.38 -5.79
CA ALA A 478 -17.37 7.26 -5.53
C ALA A 478 -17.24 6.36 -6.78
N ASP A 479 -18.32 5.91 -7.38
CA ASP A 479 -18.27 5.03 -8.57
C ASP A 479 -17.73 5.70 -9.85
N LYS A 480 -17.42 7.00 -9.82
CA LYS A 480 -16.91 7.77 -10.96
C LYS A 480 -15.44 8.18 -10.81
N ILE A 481 -14.91 8.19 -9.59
CA ILE A 481 -13.58 8.71 -9.28
C ILE A 481 -12.69 7.59 -8.78
N HIS A 482 -11.72 7.13 -9.59
CA HIS A 482 -10.83 6.02 -9.24
C HIS A 482 -9.35 6.41 -9.17
N ASP A 483 -8.99 7.57 -9.72
CA ASP A 483 -7.62 8.12 -9.69
C ASP A 483 -7.66 9.67 -9.74
N VAL A 484 -6.50 10.30 -9.60
CA VAL A 484 -6.28 11.76 -9.67
C VAL A 484 -6.90 12.40 -10.92
N ALA A 485 -6.81 11.72 -12.07
CA ALA A 485 -7.39 12.23 -13.32
C ALA A 485 -8.91 12.38 -13.26
N ASP A 486 -9.59 11.47 -12.56
CA ASP A 486 -11.05 11.48 -12.44
C ASP A 486 -11.52 12.57 -11.47
N ILE A 487 -10.70 12.92 -10.47
CA ILE A 487 -10.97 14.05 -9.58
C ILE A 487 -11.12 15.32 -10.41
N GLU A 488 -10.17 15.61 -11.31
CA GLU A 488 -10.27 16.81 -12.16
C GLU A 488 -11.39 16.73 -13.20
N ALA A 489 -11.75 15.53 -13.66
CA ALA A 489 -12.86 15.34 -14.60
C ALA A 489 -14.24 15.58 -13.95
N HIS A 490 -14.43 15.18 -12.69
CA HIS A 490 -15.72 15.24 -11.99
C HIS A 490 -15.82 16.34 -10.94
N MET A 491 -14.70 16.82 -10.42
CA MET A 491 -14.55 17.89 -9.44
C MET A 491 -13.46 18.88 -9.89
N PRO A 492 -13.63 19.58 -11.02
CA PRO A 492 -12.60 20.41 -11.61
C PRO A 492 -12.11 21.49 -10.64
N GLY A 493 -10.79 21.60 -10.48
CA GLY A 493 -10.14 22.54 -9.56
C GLY A 493 -10.08 22.09 -8.11
N CYS A 494 -10.56 20.89 -7.77
CA CYS A 494 -10.49 20.34 -6.41
C CYS A 494 -9.04 20.20 -5.92
N ILE A 495 -8.17 19.60 -6.72
CA ILE A 495 -6.76 19.39 -6.33
C ILE A 495 -6.05 20.73 -6.20
N GLN A 496 -6.32 21.66 -7.12
CA GLN A 496 -5.75 23.00 -7.07
C GLN A 496 -6.17 23.74 -5.79
N ALA A 497 -7.44 23.65 -5.40
CA ALA A 497 -7.94 24.27 -4.18
C ALA A 497 -7.30 23.67 -2.92
N ILE A 498 -7.11 22.35 -2.88
CA ILE A 498 -6.37 21.66 -1.80
C ILE A 498 -4.93 22.16 -1.74
N HIS A 499 -4.23 22.12 -2.88
CA HIS A 499 -2.83 22.52 -2.98
C HIS A 499 -2.63 23.98 -2.54
N ASP A 500 -3.46 24.91 -3.03
CA ASP A 500 -3.35 26.33 -2.68
C ASP A 500 -3.64 26.58 -1.19
N TRP A 501 -4.63 25.90 -0.62
CA TRP A 501 -4.92 26.00 0.81
C TRP A 501 -3.73 25.51 1.64
N LEU A 502 -3.16 24.35 1.31
CA LEU A 502 -2.00 23.77 2.01
C LEU A 502 -0.73 24.61 1.84
N ARG A 503 -0.56 25.28 0.70
CA ARG A 503 0.56 26.20 0.46
C ARG A 503 0.47 27.43 1.37
N ASP A 504 -0.72 28.01 1.49
CA ASP A 504 -0.90 29.38 2.00
C ASP A 504 -1.36 29.45 3.47
N TYR A 505 -1.80 28.33 4.08
CA TYR A 505 -2.40 28.40 5.42
C TYR A 505 -1.47 28.90 6.54
N LYS A 506 -0.14 28.84 6.34
CA LYS A 506 0.91 29.32 7.26
C LYS A 506 1.43 30.72 6.94
N LEU A 507 0.79 31.48 6.03
CA LEU A 507 1.25 32.81 5.65
C LEU A 507 1.61 33.68 6.88
N PRO A 508 2.76 34.38 6.84
CA PRO A 508 3.56 34.71 5.65
C PRO A 508 4.54 33.62 5.18
N GLN A 509 4.74 32.53 5.94
CA GLN A 509 5.56 31.40 5.49
C GLN A 509 4.70 30.48 4.62
N VAL A 510 5.09 30.32 3.35
CA VAL A 510 4.42 29.38 2.44
C VAL A 510 5.06 28.01 2.53
N ASN A 511 4.24 26.97 2.52
CA ASN A 511 4.73 25.60 2.46
C ASN A 511 5.25 25.26 1.07
N ARG A 512 6.16 24.28 1.02
CA ARG A 512 6.72 23.74 -0.22
C ARG A 512 6.14 22.35 -0.48
N PHE A 513 6.36 21.82 -1.68
CA PHE A 513 5.94 20.49 -2.05
C PHE A 513 7.08 19.72 -2.70
N GLY A 514 7.14 18.42 -2.45
CA GLY A 514 7.93 17.48 -3.26
C GLY A 514 7.31 17.27 -4.64
N TYR A 515 7.99 16.51 -5.50
CA TYR A 515 7.46 16.09 -6.81
C TYR A 515 6.89 17.23 -7.68
N GLU A 516 7.51 18.41 -7.64
CA GLU A 516 7.08 19.61 -8.37
C GLU A 516 5.65 20.08 -8.00
N GLY A 517 5.13 19.72 -6.82
CA GLY A 517 3.77 20.06 -6.39
C GLY A 517 2.66 19.23 -7.07
N LYS A 518 3.03 18.17 -7.80
CA LYS A 518 2.04 17.30 -8.45
C LYS A 518 1.34 16.41 -7.43
N CYS A 519 0.02 16.27 -7.59
CA CYS A 519 -0.72 15.20 -6.94
C CYS A 519 -0.39 13.89 -7.66
N LEU A 520 0.17 12.92 -6.92
CA LEU A 520 0.55 11.62 -7.44
C LEU A 520 -0.65 10.69 -7.42
N GLY A 521 -0.74 9.82 -8.43
CA GLY A 521 -1.88 8.92 -8.64
C GLY A 521 -2.06 7.87 -7.56
N ARG A 522 -3.19 7.16 -7.64
CA ARG A 522 -3.64 6.16 -6.66
C ARG A 522 -2.58 5.14 -6.30
N ASP A 523 -1.94 4.49 -7.29
CA ASP A 523 -0.95 3.43 -7.04
C ASP A 523 0.23 3.93 -6.18
N PHE A 524 0.64 5.19 -6.39
CA PHE A 524 1.70 5.79 -5.61
C PHE A 524 1.22 6.07 -4.18
N ALA A 525 0.01 6.61 -4.03
CA ALA A 525 -0.59 6.89 -2.73
C ALA A 525 -0.80 5.63 -1.88
N GLU A 526 -1.29 4.54 -2.48
CA GLU A 526 -1.42 3.24 -1.81
C GLU A 526 -0.06 2.70 -1.36
N ALA A 527 1.00 2.90 -2.14
CA ALA A 527 2.36 2.51 -1.74
C ALA A 527 2.89 3.33 -0.55
N VAL A 528 2.60 4.63 -0.50
CA VAL A 528 2.94 5.50 0.65
C VAL A 528 2.18 5.08 1.92
N VAL A 529 0.88 4.79 1.79
CA VAL A 529 0.07 4.29 2.91
C VAL A 529 0.57 2.94 3.41
N ALA A 530 0.95 2.04 2.50
CA ALA A 530 1.55 0.76 2.88
C ALA A 530 2.91 0.95 3.61
N GLU A 531 3.74 1.89 3.17
CA GLU A 531 5.03 2.20 3.79
C GLU A 531 4.89 2.73 5.22
N THR A 532 4.02 3.72 5.41
CA THR A 532 3.72 4.29 6.72
C THR A 532 3.03 3.27 7.65
N HIS A 533 2.29 2.30 7.10
CA HIS A 533 1.76 1.17 7.87
C HIS A 533 2.86 0.23 8.37
N GLU A 534 3.87 -0.07 7.54
CA GLU A 534 5.02 -0.89 7.97
C GLU A 534 5.86 -0.16 9.03
N PHE A 535 6.04 1.15 8.89
CA PHE A 535 6.69 1.97 9.92
C PHE A 535 5.93 1.92 11.25
N TRP A 536 4.60 2.01 11.21
CA TRP A 536 3.77 1.85 12.40
C TRP A 536 3.92 0.46 13.05
N LYS A 537 3.99 -0.62 12.27
CA LYS A 537 4.23 -1.96 12.82
C LYS A 537 5.55 -2.03 13.59
N LEU A 538 6.62 -1.51 12.99
CA LEU A 538 7.94 -1.47 13.61
C LEU A 538 7.92 -0.65 14.91
N LEU A 539 7.26 0.51 14.91
CA LEU A 539 7.06 1.35 16.09
C LEU A 539 6.39 0.57 17.24
N ILE A 540 5.34 -0.21 16.93
CA ILE A 540 4.61 -0.99 17.93
C ILE A 540 5.44 -2.18 18.45
N GLU A 541 6.20 -2.83 17.57
CA GLU A 541 7.11 -3.92 17.94
C GLU A 541 8.23 -3.43 18.87
N GLU A 542 8.89 -2.32 18.53
CA GLU A 542 9.96 -1.72 19.34
C GLU A 542 9.48 -1.32 20.73
N ARG A 543 8.21 -0.91 20.86
CA ARG A 543 7.58 -0.52 22.12
C ARG A 543 6.94 -1.67 22.89
N GLY A 544 7.12 -2.92 22.44
CA GLY A 544 6.57 -4.10 23.10
C GLY A 544 5.03 -4.09 23.19
N GLY A 545 4.36 -3.47 22.21
CA GLY A 545 2.90 -3.36 22.17
C GLY A 545 2.30 -2.19 22.97
N GLN A 546 3.09 -1.21 23.41
CA GLN A 546 2.56 -0.02 24.12
C GLN A 546 2.04 1.06 23.14
N ALA A 547 0.83 1.54 23.39
CA ALA A 547 -0.01 2.39 22.53
C ALA A 547 0.21 3.92 22.68
N THR A 548 1.38 4.37 23.13
CA THR A 548 1.68 5.82 23.26
C THR A 548 3.01 6.12 22.61
N VAL A 549 3.08 7.18 21.80
CA VAL A 549 4.33 7.68 21.18
C VAL A 549 5.05 8.68 22.06
#